data_AF-A0A2K6FJU5-F1
#
_entry.id   AF-A0A2K6FJU5-F1
#
_cell.length_a   1.000
_cell.length_b   1.000
_cell.length_c   1.000
_cell.angle_alpha   90.00
_cell.angle_beta   90.00
_cell.angle_gamma   90.00
#
_symmetry.space_group_name_H-M   'P 1'
#
loop_
_entity.id
_entity.type
_entity.pdbx_description
1 polymer ?
#
loop_
_entity_poly.entity_id
_entity_poly.type
_entity_poly.pdbx_seq_one_letter_code
_entity_poly.pdbx_strand_id
1 'polypeptide(L)'
;MKIEEVKSTTKTQRIASHSHVKGLGLDESGLAKQAASGLVGQENARELDPSIFESLQKERVEAGDVIYIEANSGAVKRQGRCDTYATEFDLEAEEYVPLPKGDVHKKKEIIQDVTLHDLDVANARPQKLRGEINKVVNKYIDQGVAELVPGVLFIDEVHMLDIECFTYLHRALDSSIAPIVIFASNRGNCVVRYAVQLLTPANLLAKINGKDGIEKEHVEEISELFYDAKSSAKILADQQDKYMK
;
A
#
# COMPACT_ATOMS: atom_id res chain seq x y z
N MET A 1 -12.73 -27.76 -8.58
CA MET A 1 -12.13 -28.84 -7.76
C MET A 1 -11.24 -28.15 -6.73
N LYS A 2 -11.74 -27.93 -5.52
CA LYS A 2 -10.94 -27.46 -4.37
C LYS A 2 -10.42 -28.71 -3.68
N ILE A 3 -9.09 -28.84 -3.58
CA ILE A 3 -8.47 -29.91 -2.81
C ILE A 3 -8.33 -29.38 -1.39
N GLU A 4 -9.17 -29.85 -0.47
CA GLU A 4 -8.96 -29.67 0.96
C GLU A 4 -8.02 -30.77 1.46
N GLU A 5 -6.90 -30.38 2.08
CA GLU A 5 -6.06 -31.29 2.83
C GLU A 5 -6.81 -31.80 4.07
N VAL A 6 -7.12 -33.10 4.07
CA VAL A 6 -7.60 -33.82 5.25
C VAL A 6 -6.44 -33.97 6.23
N LYS A 7 -6.47 -33.26 7.36
CA LYS A 7 -5.50 -33.45 8.46
C LYS A 7 -6.05 -34.43 9.50
N SER A 8 -5.25 -35.48 9.71
CA SER A 8 -5.42 -36.59 10.64
C SER A 8 -5.85 -36.16 12.05
N THR A 9 -6.89 -36.80 12.57
CA THR A 9 -7.39 -36.69 13.94
C THR A 9 -6.54 -37.50 14.90
N THR A 10 -5.56 -36.85 15.52
CA THR A 10 -4.99 -37.33 16.79
C THR A 10 -4.92 -36.17 17.77
N LYS A 11 -5.95 -36.05 18.64
CA LYS A 11 -5.96 -35.10 19.76
C LYS A 11 -4.77 -35.40 20.68
N THR A 12 -3.68 -34.69 20.49
CA THR A 12 -2.57 -34.66 21.46
C THR A 12 -2.92 -33.55 22.44
N GLN A 13 -3.36 -33.89 23.65
CA GLN A 13 -3.44 -32.91 24.73
C GLN A 13 -2.01 -32.48 25.08
N ARG A 14 -1.56 -31.37 24.48
CA ARG A 14 -0.36 -30.69 24.94
C ARG A 14 -0.71 -29.96 26.23
N ILE A 15 -0.13 -30.39 27.35
CA ILE A 15 -0.11 -29.58 28.56
C ILE A 15 0.90 -28.46 28.28
N ALA A 16 0.40 -27.29 27.91
CA ALA A 16 1.20 -26.09 27.79
C ALA A 16 1.73 -25.69 29.17
N SER A 17 2.93 -25.08 29.22
CA SER A 17 3.62 -24.66 30.45
C SER A 17 2.82 -23.74 31.39
N HIS A 18 1.65 -23.25 30.93
CA HIS A 18 0.75 -22.35 31.66
C HIS A 18 -0.64 -22.94 31.94
N SER A 19 -0.81 -24.27 31.92
CA SER A 19 -2.08 -24.95 32.23
C SER A 19 -2.70 -24.60 33.60
N HIS A 20 -1.91 -24.01 34.49
CA HIS A 20 -2.32 -23.61 35.85
C HIS A 20 -2.93 -22.20 35.89
N VAL A 21 -2.71 -21.36 34.86
CA VAL A 21 -3.26 -20.01 34.78
C VAL A 21 -4.68 -20.10 34.25
N LYS A 22 -5.66 -19.73 35.09
CA LYS A 22 -7.10 -19.85 34.80
C LYS A 22 -7.79 -18.49 34.62
N GLY A 23 -7.05 -17.39 34.74
CA GLY A 23 -7.57 -16.03 34.60
C GLY A 23 -6.64 -14.97 35.17
N LEU A 24 -7.04 -13.70 35.13
CA LEU A 24 -6.23 -12.56 35.57
C LEU A 24 -6.19 -12.36 37.09
N GLY A 25 -7.12 -12.97 37.85
CA GLY A 25 -7.11 -12.92 39.31
C GLY A 25 -7.54 -11.57 39.90
N LEU A 26 -8.53 -10.93 39.28
CA LEU A 26 -9.07 -9.64 39.72
C LEU A 26 -10.17 -9.81 40.78
N ASP A 27 -10.38 -8.78 41.59
CA ASP A 27 -11.55 -8.65 42.46
C ASP A 27 -12.75 -8.00 41.74
N GLU A 28 -13.87 -7.83 42.44
CA GLU A 28 -15.11 -7.25 41.90
C GLU A 28 -14.95 -5.77 41.50
N SER A 29 -13.90 -5.10 41.99
CA SER A 29 -13.51 -3.74 41.61
C SER A 29 -12.50 -3.69 40.46
N GLY A 30 -12.08 -4.83 39.92
CA GLY A 30 -11.09 -4.91 38.84
C GLY A 30 -9.63 -4.77 39.29
N LEU A 31 -9.37 -4.74 40.60
CA LEU A 31 -8.02 -4.70 41.16
C LEU A 31 -7.42 -6.09 41.21
N ALA A 32 -6.12 -6.18 40.92
CA ALA A 32 -5.44 -7.46 40.87
C ALA A 32 -5.08 -7.97 42.26
N LYS A 33 -5.45 -9.21 42.58
CA LYS A 33 -5.02 -9.85 43.83
C LYS A 33 -3.58 -10.34 43.69
N GLN A 34 -2.81 -10.15 44.76
CA GLN A 34 -1.39 -10.53 44.84
C GLN A 34 -1.11 -11.98 44.40
N ALA A 35 -2.01 -12.92 44.72
CA ALA A 35 -1.95 -14.30 44.27
C ALA A 35 -3.35 -14.83 43.94
N ALA A 36 -3.69 -14.95 42.65
CA ALA A 36 -4.99 -15.44 42.21
C ALA A 36 -4.93 -16.04 40.80
N SER A 37 -5.83 -16.99 40.51
CA SER A 37 -6.02 -17.62 39.19
C SER A 37 -4.74 -18.17 38.54
N GLY A 38 -3.77 -18.59 39.34
CA GLY A 38 -2.49 -19.14 38.87
C GLY A 38 -1.39 -18.10 38.59
N LEU A 39 -1.64 -16.81 38.88
CA LEU A 39 -0.68 -15.71 38.76
C LEU A 39 -0.31 -15.13 40.14
N VAL A 40 0.97 -14.77 40.34
CA VAL A 40 1.51 -14.16 41.59
C VAL A 40 2.31 -12.88 41.28
N GLY A 41 2.00 -11.75 41.92
CA GLY A 41 2.65 -10.44 41.67
C GLY A 41 1.99 -9.57 40.58
N GLN A 42 2.76 -8.72 39.86
CA GLN A 42 2.32 -7.98 38.65
C GLN A 42 0.91 -7.37 38.68
N GLU A 43 0.54 -6.69 39.77
CA GLU A 43 -0.82 -6.17 39.97
C GLU A 43 -1.20 -5.14 38.89
N ASN A 44 -0.36 -4.12 38.70
CA ASN A 44 -0.55 -3.08 37.67
C ASN A 44 -0.63 -3.61 36.23
N ALA A 45 -0.07 -4.80 35.94
CA ALA A 45 -0.10 -5.38 34.59
C ALA A 45 -1.30 -6.30 34.37
N ARG A 46 -2.02 -6.66 35.43
CA ARG A 46 -3.25 -7.48 35.38
C ARG A 46 -4.50 -6.63 35.47
N GLU A 47 -4.41 -5.47 36.10
CA GLU A 47 -5.45 -4.47 36.10
C GLU A 47 -5.75 -4.04 34.66
N LEU A 48 -7.03 -4.13 34.29
CA LEU A 48 -7.49 -3.69 32.98
C LEU A 48 -7.63 -2.17 33.00
N ASP A 49 -7.22 -1.51 31.92
CA ASP A 49 -7.53 -0.10 31.75
C ASP A 49 -9.06 0.11 31.75
N PRO A 50 -9.60 1.09 32.50
CA PRO A 50 -11.04 1.33 32.58
C PRO A 50 -11.72 1.49 31.21
N SER A 51 -11.02 2.04 30.21
CA SER A 51 -11.56 2.20 28.86
C SER A 51 -11.76 0.86 28.12
N ILE A 52 -10.89 -0.12 28.39
CA ILE A 52 -11.01 -1.48 27.84
C ILE A 52 -12.17 -2.19 28.54
N PHE A 53 -12.35 -1.99 29.85
CA PHE A 53 -13.46 -2.57 30.60
C PHE A 53 -14.82 -2.09 30.08
N GLU A 54 -14.98 -0.78 29.89
CA GLU A 54 -16.21 -0.22 29.30
C GLU A 54 -16.46 -0.76 27.88
N SER A 55 -15.40 -0.91 27.07
CA SER A 55 -15.49 -1.46 25.72
C SER A 55 -15.92 -2.92 25.71
N LEU A 56 -15.40 -3.74 26.64
CA LEU A 56 -15.83 -5.13 26.81
C LEU A 56 -17.31 -5.24 27.20
N GLN A 57 -17.76 -4.36 28.09
CA GLN A 57 -19.17 -4.34 28.52
C GLN A 57 -20.11 -3.92 27.38
N LYS A 58 -19.69 -2.94 26.57
CA LYS A 58 -20.43 -2.48 25.39
C LYS A 58 -20.57 -3.56 24.33
N GLU A 59 -19.50 -4.30 24.07
CA GLU A 59 -19.46 -5.41 23.11
C GLU A 59 -20.09 -6.71 23.64
N ARG A 60 -20.58 -6.70 24.90
CA ARG A 60 -21.19 -7.86 25.59
C ARG A 60 -20.31 -9.11 25.52
N VAL A 61 -19.03 -8.94 25.80
CA VAL A 61 -18.05 -10.03 25.72
C VAL A 61 -18.27 -11.01 26.88
N GLU A 62 -18.42 -12.28 26.54
CA GLU A 62 -18.58 -13.38 27.48
C GLU A 62 -17.39 -14.35 27.45
N ALA A 63 -17.27 -15.17 28.50
CA ALA A 63 -16.25 -16.21 28.54
C ALA A 63 -16.48 -17.23 27.42
N GLY A 64 -15.52 -17.31 26.49
CA GLY A 64 -15.63 -18.13 25.28
C GLY A 64 -15.61 -17.31 23.98
N ASP A 65 -15.65 -15.99 24.05
CA ASP A 65 -15.49 -15.13 22.88
C ASP A 65 -14.03 -14.91 22.48
N VAL A 66 -13.81 -14.77 21.17
CA VAL A 66 -12.56 -14.29 20.59
C VAL A 66 -12.69 -12.78 20.41
N ILE A 67 -11.79 -12.03 21.02
CA ILE A 67 -11.77 -10.56 20.94
C ILE A 67 -10.47 -10.06 20.30
N TYR A 68 -10.58 -8.92 19.62
CA TYR A 68 -9.44 -8.15 19.14
C TYR A 68 -9.35 -6.85 19.93
N ILE A 69 -8.16 -6.54 20.45
CA ILE A 69 -7.87 -5.29 21.17
C ILE A 69 -6.83 -4.52 20.37
N GLU A 70 -7.17 -3.30 19.98
CA GLU A 70 -6.24 -2.40 19.32
C GLU A 70 -5.36 -1.70 20.36
N ALA A 71 -4.06 -1.98 20.34
CA ALA A 71 -3.12 -1.51 21.37
C ALA A 71 -3.00 0.03 21.48
N ASN A 72 -3.25 0.76 20.38
CA ASN A 72 -3.10 2.21 20.34
C ASN A 72 -4.34 2.95 20.83
N SER A 73 -5.53 2.43 20.56
CA SER A 73 -6.81 3.08 20.85
C SER A 73 -7.49 2.49 22.09
N GLY A 74 -7.08 1.30 22.53
CA GLY A 74 -7.79 0.53 23.56
C GLY A 74 -9.13 -0.04 23.06
N ALA A 75 -9.47 0.13 21.77
CA ALA A 75 -10.73 -0.33 21.23
C ALA A 75 -10.79 -1.86 21.22
N VAL A 76 -11.87 -2.39 21.79
CA VAL A 76 -12.17 -3.83 21.81
C VAL A 76 -13.24 -4.13 20.77
N LYS A 77 -13.05 -5.19 19.98
CA LYS A 77 -14.02 -5.69 19.02
C LYS A 77 -14.23 -7.19 19.21
N ARG A 78 -15.48 -7.61 19.45
CA ARG A 78 -15.85 -9.03 19.47
C ARG A 78 -15.74 -9.61 18.05
N GLN A 79 -14.90 -10.62 17.86
CA GLN A 79 -14.74 -11.30 16.56
C GLN A 79 -15.74 -12.43 16.39
N GLY A 80 -16.19 -13.03 17.49
CA GLY A 80 -17.15 -14.13 17.47
C GLY A 80 -16.88 -15.15 18.57
N ARG A 81 -17.64 -16.23 18.57
CA ARG A 81 -17.54 -17.26 19.59
C ARG A 81 -16.48 -18.28 19.24
N CYS A 82 -15.74 -18.76 20.22
CA CYS A 82 -14.68 -19.72 19.98
C CYS A 82 -15.25 -21.09 19.56
N ASP A 83 -14.71 -21.70 18.50
CA ASP A 83 -15.13 -23.01 17.98
C ASP A 83 -15.17 -24.12 19.04
N THR A 84 -14.30 -24.07 20.06
CA THR A 84 -14.29 -25.08 21.14
C THR A 84 -15.51 -25.03 22.06
N TYR A 85 -16.25 -23.92 22.03
CA TYR A 85 -17.49 -23.73 22.77
C TYR A 85 -18.73 -23.89 21.88
N ALA A 86 -18.57 -24.21 20.59
CA ALA A 86 -19.68 -24.58 19.73
C ALA A 86 -20.32 -25.86 20.27
N THR A 87 -21.57 -25.78 20.71
CA THR A 87 -22.35 -26.97 21.04
C THR A 87 -23.01 -27.50 19.76
N GLU A 88 -23.13 -28.82 19.61
CA GLU A 88 -23.74 -29.45 18.40
C GLU A 88 -25.22 -29.07 18.18
N PHE A 89 -25.82 -28.32 19.12
CA PHE A 89 -27.22 -27.91 19.11
C PHE A 89 -27.40 -26.39 19.19
N ASP A 90 -26.38 -25.61 18.83
CA ASP A 90 -26.49 -24.15 18.81
C ASP A 90 -27.31 -23.71 17.59
N LEU A 91 -28.53 -23.23 17.84
CA LEU A 91 -29.45 -22.69 16.82
C LEU A 91 -29.19 -21.20 16.56
N GLU A 92 -28.20 -20.61 17.22
CA GLU A 92 -27.87 -19.19 17.12
C GLU A 92 -26.94 -18.89 15.93
N ALA A 93 -27.16 -17.74 15.30
CA ALA A 93 -26.39 -17.26 14.14
C ALA A 93 -25.06 -16.58 14.54
N GLU A 94 -24.41 -17.07 15.59
CA GLU A 94 -23.12 -16.50 16.03
C GLU A 94 -22.01 -16.91 15.06
N GLU A 95 -21.14 -15.96 14.69
CA GLU A 95 -19.96 -16.24 13.89
C GLU A 95 -18.93 -16.96 14.77
N TYR A 96 -18.63 -18.22 14.43
CA TYR A 96 -17.62 -19.00 15.15
C TYR A 96 -16.23 -18.74 14.57
N VAL A 97 -15.28 -18.45 15.46
CA VAL A 97 -13.90 -18.10 15.11
C VAL A 97 -12.94 -19.08 15.79
N PRO A 98 -11.96 -19.64 15.06
CA PRO A 98 -10.98 -20.53 15.64
C PRO A 98 -10.10 -19.80 16.65
N LEU A 99 -9.66 -20.52 17.68
CA LEU A 99 -8.65 -20.01 18.61
C LEU A 99 -7.42 -19.52 17.83
N PRO A 100 -6.92 -18.31 18.10
CA PRO A 100 -5.66 -17.84 17.54
C PRO A 100 -4.56 -18.86 17.82
N LYS A 101 -3.94 -19.39 16.76
CA LYS A 101 -2.84 -20.35 16.86
C LYS A 101 -1.51 -19.62 16.68
N GLY A 102 -0.51 -20.00 17.48
CA GLY A 102 0.84 -19.46 17.43
C GLY A 102 1.28 -18.84 18.76
N ASP A 103 2.39 -18.13 18.74
CA ASP A 103 2.91 -17.46 19.93
C ASP A 103 2.04 -16.27 20.34
N VAL A 104 1.86 -16.09 21.65
CA VAL A 104 1.05 -14.99 22.24
C VAL A 104 1.62 -13.62 21.88
N HIS A 105 2.95 -13.52 21.77
CA HIS A 105 3.63 -12.33 21.28
C HIS A 105 4.15 -12.58 19.87
N LYS A 106 3.57 -11.90 18.88
CA LYS A 106 4.00 -11.98 17.48
C LYS A 106 4.28 -10.57 16.96
N LYS A 107 5.55 -10.30 16.63
CA LYS A 107 5.92 -9.10 15.87
C LYS A 107 5.76 -9.43 14.39
N LYS A 108 4.82 -8.76 13.72
CA LYS A 108 4.62 -8.88 12.27
C LYS A 108 4.95 -7.53 11.64
N GLU A 109 5.88 -7.53 10.69
CA GLU A 109 6.06 -6.39 9.81
C GLU A 109 4.96 -6.42 8.75
N ILE A 110 4.19 -5.34 8.67
CA ILE A 110 3.13 -5.17 7.69
C ILE A 110 3.64 -4.14 6.70
N ILE A 111 3.98 -4.60 5.50
CA ILE A 111 4.30 -3.75 4.36
C ILE A 111 2.98 -3.51 3.63
N GLN A 112 2.65 -2.24 3.40
CA GLN A 112 1.41 -1.86 2.74
C GLN A 112 1.73 -0.97 1.55
N ASP A 113 1.37 -1.46 0.37
CA ASP A 113 1.48 -0.70 -0.86
C ASP A 113 0.18 0.08 -1.07
N VAL A 114 0.29 1.40 -1.23
CA VAL A 114 -0.86 2.30 -1.44
C VAL A 114 -0.54 3.24 -2.59
N THR A 115 -1.48 3.44 -3.52
CA THR A 115 -1.28 4.42 -4.59
C THR A 115 -1.64 5.83 -4.09
N LEU A 116 -1.02 6.85 -4.68
CA LEU A 116 -1.40 8.24 -4.40
C LEU A 116 -2.88 8.51 -4.73
N HIS A 117 -3.44 7.80 -5.71
CA HIS A 117 -4.85 7.89 -6.05
C HIS A 117 -5.75 7.37 -4.92
N ASP A 118 -5.40 6.26 -4.28
CA ASP A 118 -6.17 5.72 -3.15
C ASP A 118 -6.17 6.70 -1.96
N LEU A 119 -5.03 7.37 -1.72
CA LEU A 119 -4.92 8.42 -0.71
C LEU A 119 -5.79 9.63 -1.06
N ASP A 120 -5.81 10.05 -2.33
CA ASP A 120 -6.66 11.14 -2.81
C ASP A 120 -8.14 10.81 -2.61
N VAL A 121 -8.57 9.60 -2.98
CA VAL A 121 -9.97 9.15 -2.84
C VAL A 121 -10.37 9.03 -1.37
N ALA A 122 -9.52 8.46 -0.52
CA ALA A 122 -9.79 8.33 0.91
C ALA A 122 -9.90 9.68 1.62
N ASN A 123 -9.16 10.70 1.14
CA ASN A 123 -9.15 12.04 1.73
C ASN A 123 -10.03 13.06 0.97
N ALA A 124 -10.81 12.62 -0.01
CA ALA A 124 -11.63 13.51 -0.85
C ALA A 124 -12.74 14.26 -0.09
N ARG A 125 -13.03 13.89 1.16
CA ARG A 125 -14.02 14.54 2.03
C ARG A 125 -13.42 14.81 3.41
N PRO A 126 -13.23 16.07 3.83
CA PRO A 126 -13.50 17.35 3.14
C PRO A 126 -12.46 17.61 2.02
N GLN A 127 -12.79 18.45 1.04
CA GLN A 127 -11.94 18.80 -0.14
C GLN A 127 -10.53 19.25 0.26
N LYS A 128 -9.62 18.33 0.54
CA LYS A 128 -8.20 18.62 0.65
C LYS A 128 -7.65 18.65 -0.77
N LEU A 129 -7.06 19.79 -1.13
CA LEU A 129 -6.38 19.96 -2.40
C LEU A 129 -5.22 18.96 -2.47
N ARG A 130 -4.96 18.38 -3.64
CA ARG A 130 -3.83 17.45 -3.91
C ARG A 130 -2.48 17.95 -3.37
N GLY A 131 -2.31 19.27 -3.27
CA GLY A 131 -1.13 19.89 -2.67
C GLY A 131 -0.93 19.59 -1.17
N GLU A 132 -1.99 19.40 -0.39
CA GLU A 132 -1.88 19.01 1.02
C GLU A 132 -1.43 17.55 1.16
N ILE A 133 -1.96 16.66 0.32
CA ILE A 133 -1.59 15.25 0.31
C ILE A 133 -0.11 15.12 -0.08
N ASN A 134 0.34 15.85 -1.10
CA ASN A 134 1.76 15.87 -1.48
C ASN A 134 2.67 16.32 -0.33
N LYS A 135 2.26 17.31 0.49
CA LYS A 135 3.04 17.74 1.67
C LYS A 135 3.13 16.64 2.72
N VAL A 136 2.03 15.94 2.98
CA VAL A 136 1.98 14.84 3.95
C VAL A 136 2.81 13.66 3.47
N VAL A 137 2.72 13.29 2.19
CA VAL A 137 3.52 12.23 1.59
C VAL A 137 5.00 12.56 1.65
N ASN A 138 5.40 13.77 1.26
CA ASN A 138 6.80 14.21 1.36
C ASN A 138 7.31 14.14 2.80
N LYS A 139 6.48 14.53 3.79
CA LYS A 139 6.84 14.40 5.21
C LYS A 139 7.08 12.95 5.62
N TYR A 140 6.28 12.00 5.15
CA TYR A 140 6.50 10.57 5.45
C TYR A 140 7.76 10.02 4.79
N ILE A 141 8.10 10.50 3.60
CA ILE A 141 9.34 10.15 2.91
C ILE A 141 10.54 10.72 3.67
N ASP A 142 10.50 12.00 4.06
CA ASP A 142 11.57 12.67 4.83
C ASP A 142 11.80 12.02 6.20
N GLN A 143 10.73 11.46 6.80
CA GLN A 143 10.80 10.74 8.07
C GLN A 143 11.26 9.27 7.91
N GLY A 144 11.43 8.79 6.68
CA GLY A 144 11.78 7.39 6.40
C GLY A 144 10.67 6.39 6.71
N VAL A 145 9.42 6.85 6.82
CA VAL A 145 8.24 6.02 7.11
C VAL A 145 7.67 5.41 5.82
N ALA A 146 7.84 6.09 4.69
CA ALA A 146 7.34 5.66 3.39
C ALA A 146 8.41 5.82 2.30
N GLU A 147 8.38 4.92 1.32
CA GLU A 147 9.19 5.02 0.10
C GLU A 147 8.27 5.27 -1.09
N LEU A 148 8.65 6.21 -1.96
CA LEU A 148 7.91 6.49 -3.18
C LEU A 148 8.52 5.70 -4.34
N VAL A 149 7.75 4.76 -4.88
CA VAL A 149 8.16 3.97 -6.06
C VAL A 149 7.48 4.53 -7.31
N PRO A 150 8.23 5.00 -8.33
CA PRO A 150 7.64 5.48 -9.57
C PRO A 150 7.03 4.32 -10.37
N GLY A 151 5.78 4.49 -10.78
CA GLY A 151 5.09 3.52 -11.64
C GLY A 151 5.33 3.77 -13.14
N VAL A 152 4.63 2.97 -13.96
CA VAL A 152 4.57 3.15 -15.41
C VAL A 152 3.14 3.50 -15.80
N LEU A 153 2.97 4.60 -16.54
CA LEU A 153 1.71 4.97 -17.19
C LEU A 153 1.80 4.58 -18.67
N PHE A 154 1.09 3.53 -19.06
CA PHE A 154 0.98 3.13 -20.46
C PHE A 154 -0.28 3.74 -21.08
N ILE A 155 -0.11 4.46 -22.19
CA ILE A 155 -1.21 5.01 -22.98
C ILE A 155 -1.15 4.38 -24.36
N ASP A 156 -2.11 3.50 -24.63
CA ASP A 156 -2.33 2.96 -25.96
C ASP A 156 -3.08 3.96 -26.85
N GLU A 157 -2.94 3.81 -28.15
CA GLU A 157 -3.64 4.62 -29.16
C GLU A 157 -3.55 6.13 -28.92
N VAL A 158 -2.38 6.58 -28.51
CA VAL A 158 -2.09 7.97 -28.14
C VAL A 158 -2.44 9.02 -29.23
N HIS A 159 -2.64 8.58 -30.48
CA HIS A 159 -3.13 9.41 -31.57
C HIS A 159 -4.60 9.88 -31.38
N MET A 160 -5.32 9.31 -30.42
CA MET A 160 -6.65 9.74 -29.99
C MET A 160 -6.62 10.92 -29.02
N LEU A 161 -5.44 11.26 -28.47
CA LEU A 161 -5.28 12.41 -27.58
C LEU A 161 -5.14 13.72 -28.38
N ASP A 162 -5.78 14.77 -27.86
CA ASP A 162 -5.66 16.11 -28.39
C ASP A 162 -4.42 16.85 -27.84
N ILE A 163 -4.15 18.03 -28.39
CA ILE A 163 -3.01 18.87 -28.00
C ILE A 163 -3.11 19.34 -26.54
N GLU A 164 -4.32 19.46 -26.00
CA GLU A 164 -4.56 19.88 -24.61
C GLU A 164 -4.13 18.78 -23.64
N CYS A 165 -4.43 17.52 -23.94
CA CYS A 165 -3.96 16.35 -23.21
C CYS A 165 -2.43 16.28 -23.20
N PHE A 166 -1.77 16.52 -24.34
CA PHE A 166 -0.29 16.56 -24.38
C PHE A 166 0.29 17.71 -23.57
N THR A 167 -0.34 18.89 -23.61
CA THR A 167 0.08 20.04 -22.81
C THR A 167 -0.05 19.76 -21.32
N TYR A 168 -1.15 19.11 -20.90
CA TYR A 168 -1.35 18.67 -19.53
C TYR A 168 -0.31 17.62 -19.11
N LEU A 169 -0.10 16.58 -19.94
CA LEU A 169 0.87 15.52 -19.67
C LEU A 169 2.29 16.07 -19.54
N HIS A 170 2.70 17.01 -20.40
CA HIS A 170 4.01 17.67 -20.28
C HIS A 170 4.16 18.42 -18.96
N ARG A 171 3.14 19.19 -18.54
CA ARG A 171 3.16 19.88 -17.25
C ARG A 171 3.17 18.92 -16.06
N ALA A 172 2.52 17.76 -16.18
CA ALA A 172 2.50 16.74 -15.14
C ALA A 172 3.83 15.97 -15.06
N LEU A 173 4.49 15.75 -16.19
CA LEU A 173 5.79 15.07 -16.30
C LEU A 173 6.96 15.88 -15.73
N ASP A 174 6.82 17.21 -15.63
CA ASP A 174 7.81 18.06 -14.93
C ASP A 174 7.88 17.80 -13.42
N SER A 175 6.92 17.07 -12.85
CA SER A 175 6.92 16.74 -11.43
C SER A 175 7.96 15.66 -11.11
N SER A 176 8.70 15.83 -10.01
CA SER A 176 9.71 14.85 -9.55
C SER A 176 9.12 13.47 -9.19
N ILE A 177 7.80 13.40 -8.96
CA ILE A 177 7.05 12.19 -8.62
C ILE A 177 6.32 11.59 -9.83
N ALA A 178 6.60 12.08 -11.04
CA ALA A 178 5.90 11.62 -12.24
C ALA A 178 6.30 10.17 -12.58
N PRO A 179 5.33 9.32 -12.95
CA PRO A 179 5.62 7.97 -13.43
C PRO A 179 6.30 8.02 -14.80
N ILE A 180 6.95 6.92 -15.19
CA ILE A 180 7.45 6.74 -16.56
C ILE A 180 6.23 6.61 -17.49
N VAL A 181 6.11 7.50 -18.47
CA VAL A 181 5.01 7.46 -19.44
C VAL A 181 5.46 6.75 -20.72
N ILE A 182 4.77 5.68 -21.08
CA ILE A 182 4.98 4.92 -22.33
C ILE A 182 3.79 5.17 -23.25
N PHE A 183 4.08 5.72 -24.44
CA PHE A 183 3.07 5.93 -25.46
C PHE A 183 3.14 4.86 -26.55
N ALA A 184 2.03 4.18 -26.82
CA ALA A 184 1.88 3.30 -27.98
C ALA A 184 0.98 3.94 -29.05
N SER A 185 1.29 3.69 -30.32
CA SER A 185 0.45 4.11 -31.45
C SER A 185 0.54 3.06 -32.56
N ASN A 186 -0.62 2.64 -33.05
CA ASN A 186 -0.76 1.64 -34.10
C ASN A 186 -0.91 2.25 -35.51
N ARG A 187 -0.81 3.59 -35.65
CA ARG A 187 -0.80 4.29 -36.94
C ARG A 187 0.64 4.64 -37.34
N GLY A 188 1.05 4.22 -38.55
CA GLY A 188 2.41 4.31 -39.08
C GLY A 188 3.02 5.72 -39.13
N ASN A 189 4.36 5.77 -39.07
CA ASN A 189 5.23 6.95 -38.97
C ASN A 189 4.68 8.06 -38.05
N CYS A 190 5.11 8.05 -36.79
CA CYS A 190 4.92 9.15 -35.84
C CYS A 190 5.78 10.37 -36.22
N VAL A 191 5.54 10.99 -37.39
CA VAL A 191 6.24 12.22 -37.81
C VAL A 191 5.89 13.38 -36.90
N VAL A 192 4.66 13.40 -36.34
CA VAL A 192 4.17 14.53 -35.53
C VAL A 192 4.83 14.59 -34.15
N ARG A 193 4.99 13.45 -33.45
CA ARG A 193 5.63 13.43 -32.12
C ARG A 193 7.11 13.78 -32.19
N TYR A 194 7.83 13.16 -33.13
CA TYR A 194 9.24 13.42 -33.31
C TYR A 194 9.46 14.89 -33.74
N ALA A 195 8.71 15.39 -34.71
CA ALA A 195 8.82 16.78 -35.14
C ALA A 195 8.53 17.79 -34.02
N VAL A 196 7.52 17.54 -33.18
CA VAL A 196 7.20 18.40 -32.03
C VAL A 196 8.27 18.30 -30.94
N GLN A 197 8.82 17.10 -30.69
CA GLN A 197 9.91 16.90 -29.72
C GLN A 197 11.21 17.60 -30.14
N LEU A 198 11.43 17.82 -31.44
CA LEU A 198 12.57 18.59 -31.93
C LEU A 198 12.42 20.10 -31.68
N LEU A 199 11.20 20.64 -31.50
CA LEU A 199 10.99 22.08 -31.37
C LEU A 199 11.59 22.67 -30.09
N THR A 200 11.47 21.98 -28.96
CA THR A 200 12.02 22.43 -27.67
C THR A 200 13.56 22.52 -27.68
N PRO A 201 14.30 21.45 -28.03
CA PRO A 201 15.75 21.52 -28.17
C PRO A 201 16.19 22.44 -29.32
N ALA A 202 15.45 22.52 -30.44
CA ALA A 202 15.76 23.46 -31.51
C ALA A 202 15.58 24.93 -31.08
N ASN A 203 14.60 25.22 -30.22
CA ASN A 203 14.43 26.55 -29.62
C ASN A 203 15.53 26.88 -28.61
N LEU A 204 16.01 25.90 -27.86
CA LEU A 204 17.15 26.08 -26.96
C LEU A 204 18.43 26.40 -27.76
N LEU A 205 18.68 25.64 -28.83
CA LEU A 205 19.81 25.85 -29.72
C LEU A 205 19.74 27.20 -30.43
N ALA A 206 18.54 27.60 -30.90
CA ALA A 206 18.30 28.93 -31.45
C ALA A 206 18.70 30.05 -30.48
N LYS A 207 18.30 29.94 -29.21
CA LYS A 207 18.64 30.92 -28.16
C LYS A 207 20.13 30.95 -27.84
N ILE A 208 20.80 29.80 -27.81
CA ILE A 208 22.27 29.70 -27.62
C ILE A 208 22.99 30.42 -28.76
N ASN A 209 22.48 30.28 -29.98
CA ASN A 209 23.01 30.95 -31.18
C ASN A 209 22.56 32.43 -31.30
N GLY A 210 21.87 32.97 -30.30
CA GLY A 210 21.41 34.37 -30.29
C GLY A 210 20.29 34.67 -31.30
N LYS A 211 19.56 33.65 -31.77
CA LYS A 211 18.43 33.81 -32.69
C LYS A 211 17.09 33.80 -31.93
N ASP A 212 16.17 34.66 -32.35
CA ASP A 212 14.83 34.81 -31.74
C ASP A 212 13.79 33.79 -32.27
N GLY A 213 14.19 32.90 -33.18
CA GLY A 213 13.31 31.94 -33.82
C GLY A 213 14.00 30.64 -34.24
N ILE A 214 13.20 29.59 -34.38
CA ILE A 214 13.68 28.30 -34.88
C ILE A 214 13.84 28.39 -36.40
N GLU A 215 15.05 28.20 -36.89
CA GLU A 215 15.36 28.06 -38.31
C GLU A 215 15.63 26.59 -38.66
N LYS A 216 15.62 26.27 -39.95
CA LYS A 216 15.80 24.91 -40.46
C LYS A 216 17.11 24.28 -39.95
N GLU A 217 18.18 25.07 -39.88
CA GLU A 217 19.51 24.66 -39.42
C GLU A 217 19.47 24.05 -38.01
N HIS A 218 18.70 24.65 -37.10
CA HIS A 218 18.58 24.15 -35.73
C HIS A 218 17.84 22.81 -35.66
N VAL A 219 16.86 22.59 -36.55
CA VAL A 219 16.09 21.34 -36.58
C VAL A 219 16.91 20.22 -37.20
N GLU A 220 17.68 20.51 -38.25
CA GLU A 220 18.61 19.56 -38.88
C GLU A 220 19.67 19.09 -37.88
N GLU A 221 20.31 20.03 -37.17
CA GLU A 221 21.33 19.70 -36.17
C GLU A 221 20.78 18.86 -35.01
N ILE A 222 19.64 19.24 -34.45
CA ILE A 222 19.00 18.48 -33.37
C ILE A 222 18.53 17.10 -33.87
N SER A 223 18.11 16.96 -35.13
CA SER A 223 17.69 15.66 -35.67
C SER A 223 18.84 14.65 -35.82
N GLU A 224 20.08 15.11 -35.95
CA GLU A 224 21.28 14.26 -35.93
C GLU A 224 21.66 13.83 -34.51
N LEU A 225 21.38 14.68 -33.51
CA LEU A 225 21.63 14.42 -32.10
C LEU A 225 20.58 13.50 -31.46
N PHE A 226 19.31 13.65 -31.86
CA PHE A 226 18.18 12.93 -31.28
C PHE A 226 17.52 12.05 -32.34
N TYR A 227 17.80 10.75 -32.27
CA TYR A 227 17.18 9.75 -33.16
C TYR A 227 15.75 9.43 -32.75
N ASP A 228 14.89 9.19 -33.74
CA ASP A 228 13.56 8.60 -33.49
C ASP A 228 13.67 7.13 -33.10
N ALA A 229 12.61 6.58 -32.50
CA ALA A 229 12.60 5.19 -32.02
C ALA A 229 12.91 4.17 -33.13
N LYS A 230 12.51 4.47 -34.38
CA LYS A 230 12.73 3.58 -35.53
C LYS A 230 14.19 3.59 -35.98
N SER A 231 14.81 4.77 -36.08
CA SER A 231 16.23 4.90 -36.42
C SER A 231 17.11 4.33 -35.32
N SER A 232 16.74 4.57 -34.05
CA SER A 232 17.42 3.98 -32.89
C SER A 232 17.32 2.45 -32.88
N ALA A 233 16.15 1.87 -33.14
CA ALA A 233 15.97 0.43 -33.25
C ALA A 233 16.78 -0.19 -34.42
N LYS A 234 16.94 0.55 -35.52
CA LYS A 234 17.77 0.12 -36.64
C LYS A 234 19.25 0.11 -36.27
N ILE A 235 19.74 1.15 -35.61
CA ILE A 235 21.13 1.21 -35.10
C ILE A 235 21.40 0.08 -34.10
N LEU A 236 20.44 -0.23 -33.24
CA LEU A 236 20.53 -1.33 -32.29
C LEU A 236 20.60 -2.69 -33.01
N ALA A 237 19.78 -2.88 -34.06
CA ALA A 237 19.81 -4.10 -34.87
C ALA A 237 21.14 -4.26 -35.64
N ASP A 238 21.71 -3.17 -36.13
CA ASP A 238 22.98 -3.16 -36.86
C ASP A 238 24.19 -3.35 -35.92
N GLN A 239 24.05 -3.08 -34.62
CA GLN A 239 25.12 -3.14 -33.62
C GLN A 239 24.85 -4.12 -32.48
N GLN A 240 24.06 -5.18 -32.72
CA GLN A 240 23.63 -6.14 -31.68
C GLN A 240 24.77 -6.71 -30.84
N ASP A 241 25.97 -6.88 -31.40
CA ASP A 241 27.13 -7.43 -30.70
C ASP A 241 27.66 -6.52 -29.57
N LYS A 242 27.27 -5.25 -29.54
CA LYS A 242 27.71 -4.26 -28.54
C LYS A 242 26.75 -4.09 -27.36
N TYR A 243 25.56 -4.69 -27.42
CA TYR A 243 24.51 -4.50 -26.41
C TYR A 243 24.24 -5.80 -25.67
N MET A 244 24.03 -5.71 -24.35
CA MET A 244 23.67 -6.87 -23.52
C MET A 244 22.28 -7.37 -23.90
N LYS A 245 22.14 -8.70 -23.95
CA LYS A 245 20.89 -9.40 -24.22
C LYS A 245 20.11 -9.66 -22.93
#